data_AF-A0A0F9RX54-F1
#
_entry.id   AF-A0A0F9RX54-F1
#
_cell.length_a   1.000
_cell.length_b   1.000
_cell.length_c   1.000
_cell.angle_alpha   90.00
_cell.angle_beta   90.00
_cell.angle_gamma   90.00
#
_symmetry.space_group_name_H-M   'P 1'
#
loop_
_entity.id
_entity.type
_entity.pdbx_description
1 polymer ?
#
loop_
_entity_poly.entity_id
_entity_poly.type
_entity_poly.pdbx_seq_one_letter_code
_entity_poly.pdbx_strand_id
1 'polypeptide(L)'
;MNEKQCSKCKRTQVLSVFQVWTGGCKDGRYHQCKECQGRITAKRDEILEHMIELTKVQGDCEVSHEEADDLMIEAMTLFDPQLAKAYQKVRKWYG
;
A
#
# COMPACT_ATOMS: atom_id res chain seq x y z
N MET A 1 -18.61 -1.78 26.15
CA MET A 1 -17.54 -2.40 25.33
C MET A 1 -17.19 -1.44 24.21
N ASN A 2 -15.91 -1.20 23.95
CA ASN A 2 -15.49 -0.31 22.87
C ASN A 2 -15.28 -1.12 21.58
N GLU A 3 -16.26 -1.05 20.69
CA GLU A 3 -16.30 -1.78 19.43
C GLU A 3 -16.38 -0.82 18.24
N LYS A 4 -15.87 -1.24 17.08
CA LYS A 4 -15.89 -0.47 15.83
C LYS A 4 -16.14 -1.42 14.67
N GLN A 5 -16.89 -0.95 13.68
CA GLN A 5 -17.05 -1.68 12.43
C GLN A 5 -15.81 -1.49 11.53
N CYS A 6 -15.25 -2.58 11.04
CA CYS A 6 -14.19 -2.54 10.04
C CYS A 6 -14.74 -2.03 8.71
N SER A 7 -14.15 -0.96 8.15
CA SER A 7 -14.59 -0.38 6.88
C SER A 7 -14.45 -1.31 5.67
N LYS A 8 -13.54 -2.30 5.72
CA LYS A 8 -13.32 -3.29 4.66
C LYS A 8 -14.22 -4.52 4.78
N CYS A 9 -14.08 -5.30 5.85
CA CYS A 9 -14.84 -6.55 6.02
C CYS A 9 -16.21 -6.37 6.66
N LYS A 10 -16.59 -5.14 7.04
CA LYS A 10 -17.90 -4.77 7.64
C LYS A 10 -18.25 -5.48 8.96
N ARG A 11 -17.35 -6.29 9.51
CA ARG A 11 -17.50 -6.93 10.83
C ARG A 11 -17.30 -5.90 11.95
N THR A 12 -18.21 -5.87 12.90
CA THR A 12 -18.03 -5.18 14.19
C THR A 12 -17.08 -5.97 15.05
N GLN A 13 -16.01 -5.33 15.52
CA GLN A 13 -14.97 -5.98 16.31
C GLN A 13 -14.50 -5.05 17.43
N VAL A 14 -13.96 -5.64 18.49
CA VAL A 14 -13.38 -4.89 19.60
C VAL A 14 -12.22 -4.02 19.14
N LEU A 15 -12.07 -2.85 19.75
CA LEU A 15 -11.08 -1.86 19.33
C LEU A 15 -9.61 -2.36 19.35
N SER A 16 -9.27 -3.42 20.09
CA SER A 16 -7.91 -4.01 20.17
C SER A 16 -7.44 -4.70 18.88
N VAL A 17 -8.37 -5.11 18.01
CA VAL A 17 -8.05 -5.73 16.71
C VAL A 17 -7.80 -4.70 15.61
N PHE A 18 -7.93 -3.41 15.92
CA PHE A 18 -7.55 -2.32 15.04
C PHE A 18 -6.13 -1.89 15.38
N GLN A 19 -5.31 -1.65 14.35
CA GLN A 19 -3.99 -1.09 14.54
C GLN A 19 -4.13 0.40 14.89
N VAL A 20 -3.26 0.89 15.77
CA VAL A 20 -3.21 2.30 16.14
C VAL A 20 -2.25 2.98 15.18
N TRP A 21 -2.69 4.06 14.54
CA TRP A 21 -1.82 4.90 13.71
C TRP A 21 -1.55 6.20 14.45
N THR A 22 -0.28 6.44 14.77
CA THR A 22 0.19 7.64 15.46
C THR A 22 0.30 8.88 14.54
N GLY A 23 0.01 8.74 13.24
CA GLY A 23 0.31 9.76 12.22
C GLY A 23 -0.86 10.57 11.64
N GLY A 24 -2.08 10.53 12.20
CA GLY A 24 -3.16 11.43 11.73
C GLY A 24 -4.57 10.84 11.53
N CYS A 25 -4.87 9.63 12.02
CA CYS A 25 -6.27 9.18 12.09
C CYS A 25 -6.99 10.01 13.16
N LYS A 26 -8.20 10.53 12.87
CA LYS A 26 -9.01 11.32 13.82
C LYS A 26 -9.21 10.65 15.18
N ASP A 27 -9.16 9.33 15.24
CA ASP A 27 -9.30 8.49 16.44
C ASP A 27 -8.01 7.73 16.81
N GLY A 28 -6.89 8.04 16.15
CA GLY A 28 -5.62 7.32 16.30
C GLY A 28 -5.66 5.86 15.85
N ARG A 29 -6.72 5.40 15.17
CA ARG A 29 -6.87 3.99 14.78
C ARG A 29 -7.17 3.85 13.31
N TYR A 30 -6.64 2.79 12.70
CA TYR A 30 -6.98 2.44 11.34
C TYR A 30 -8.50 2.26 11.17
N HIS A 31 -8.99 2.58 9.98
CA HIS A 31 -10.39 2.36 9.59
C HIS A 31 -10.70 0.88 9.35
N GLN A 32 -9.68 0.02 9.26
CA GLN A 32 -9.79 -1.41 8.98
C GLN A 32 -9.05 -2.23 10.04
N CYS A 33 -9.50 -3.48 10.26
CA CYS A 33 -8.88 -4.37 11.25
C CYS A 33 -7.51 -4.88 10.79
N LYS A 34 -6.69 -5.35 11.75
CA LYS A 34 -5.35 -5.91 11.51
C LYS A 34 -5.35 -7.03 10.47
N GLU A 35 -6.38 -7.86 10.45
CA GLU A 35 -6.50 -8.94 9.46
C GLU A 35 -6.64 -8.37 8.03
N CYS A 36 -7.53 -7.39 7.83
CA CYS A 36 -7.67 -6.71 6.54
C CYS A 36 -6.40 -5.96 6.15
N GLN A 37 -5.73 -5.33 7.11
CA GLN A 37 -4.44 -4.69 6.89
C GLN A 37 -3.39 -5.71 6.43
N GLY A 38 -3.29 -6.85 7.11
CA GLY A 38 -2.36 -7.92 6.77
C GLY A 38 -2.57 -8.47 5.36
N ARG A 39 -3.83 -8.61 4.92
CA ARG A 39 -4.14 -9.01 3.53
C ARG A 39 -3.67 -7.99 2.50
N ILE A 40 -3.78 -6.69 2.80
CA ILE A 40 -3.30 -5.62 1.91
C ILE A 40 -1.78 -5.65 1.84
N THR A 41 -1.10 -5.80 2.98
CA THR A 41 0.36 -5.94 3.02
C THR A 41 0.83 -7.15 2.22
N ALA A 42 0.23 -8.33 2.44
CA ALA A 42 0.58 -9.54 1.70
C ALA A 42 0.38 -9.37 0.19
N LYS A 43 -0.73 -8.75 -0.24
CA LYS A 43 -0.98 -8.52 -1.66
C LYS A 43 0.01 -7.54 -2.28
N ARG A 44 0.42 -6.51 -1.53
CA ARG A 44 1.48 -5.59 -1.96
C ARG A 44 2.80 -6.33 -2.14
N ASP A 45 3.16 -7.19 -1.20
CA ASP A 45 4.40 -7.94 -1.24
C ASP A 45 4.41 -8.93 -2.44
N GLU A 46 3.30 -9.61 -2.71
CA GLU A 46 3.12 -10.43 -3.93
C GLU A 46 3.31 -9.62 -5.23
N ILE A 47 2.73 -8.40 -5.30
CA ILE A 47 2.87 -7.52 -6.47
C ILE A 47 4.33 -7.09 -6.63
N LEU A 48 5.00 -6.74 -5.53
CA LEU A 48 6.40 -6.34 -5.55
C LEU A 48 7.29 -7.50 -6.02
N GLU A 49 7.06 -8.72 -5.54
CA GLU A 49 7.75 -9.92 -5.99
C GLU A 49 7.56 -10.16 -7.49
N HIS A 50 6.32 -10.06 -7.99
CA HIS A 50 6.04 -10.19 -9.43
C HIS A 50 6.73 -9.11 -10.25
N MET A 51 6.79 -7.88 -9.76
CA MET A 51 7.52 -6.81 -10.44
C MET A 51 9.02 -7.09 -10.48
N ILE A 52 9.62 -7.56 -9.38
CA ILE A 52 11.03 -7.97 -9.32
C ILE A 52 11.32 -9.13 -10.28
N GLU A 53 10.39 -10.07 -10.44
CA GLU A 53 10.53 -11.15 -11.42
C GLU A 53 10.42 -10.63 -12.87
N LEU A 54 9.45 -9.74 -13.15
CA LEU A 54 9.30 -9.13 -14.47
C LEU A 54 10.54 -8.31 -14.88
N THR A 55 11.19 -7.62 -13.94
CA THR A 55 12.45 -6.89 -14.22
C THR A 55 13.62 -7.84 -14.48
N LYS A 56 13.68 -9.01 -13.83
CA LYS A 56 14.70 -10.05 -14.12
C LYS A 56 14.53 -10.68 -15.52
N VAL A 57 13.30 -10.85 -15.99
CA VAL A 57 13.00 -11.46 -17.30
C VAL A 57 13.33 -10.51 -18.47
N GLN A 58 13.41 -9.19 -18.23
CA GLN A 58 13.75 -8.20 -19.26
C GLN A 58 15.26 -8.03 -19.54
N GLY A 59 16.13 -8.78 -18.86
CA GLY A 59 17.57 -8.86 -19.16
C GLY A 59 18.39 -7.70 -18.57
N ASP A 60 19.32 -8.05 -17.69
CA ASP A 60 20.52 -7.30 -17.25
C ASP A 60 20.41 -5.77 -17.04
N CYS A 61 19.26 -5.26 -16.59
CA CYS A 61 19.17 -3.92 -16.04
C CYS A 61 19.03 -4.01 -14.52
N GLU A 62 20.14 -3.82 -13.81
CA GLU A 62 20.12 -3.43 -12.40
C GLU A 62 19.47 -2.04 -12.31
N VAL A 63 18.15 -1.98 -12.34
CA VAL A 63 17.42 -0.74 -12.11
C VAL A 63 17.48 -0.45 -10.61
N SER A 64 17.99 0.72 -10.25
CA SER A 64 17.95 1.21 -8.87
C SER A 64 16.50 1.30 -8.38
N HIS A 65 16.31 1.27 -7.07
CA HIS A 65 14.98 1.43 -6.47
C HIS A 65 14.29 2.73 -6.93
N GLU A 66 15.07 3.77 -7.18
CA GLU A 66 14.59 5.06 -7.68
C GLU A 66 14.08 4.98 -9.13
N GLU A 67 14.82 4.30 -10.00
CA GLU A 67 14.42 4.09 -11.40
C GLU A 67 13.21 3.14 -11.52
N ALA A 68 13.11 2.12 -10.67
CA ALA A 68 11.95 1.24 -10.62
C ALA A 68 10.67 2.00 -10.19
N ASP A 69 10.79 2.94 -9.24
CA ASP A 69 9.70 3.82 -8.83
C ASP A 69 9.27 4.77 -9.95
N ASP A 70 10.21 5.33 -10.70
CA ASP A 70 9.91 6.19 -11.86
C ASP A 70 9.19 5.42 -12.96
N LEU A 71 9.65 4.21 -13.29
CA LEU A 71 8.98 3.33 -14.25
C LEU A 71 7.57 2.94 -13.80
N MET A 72 7.35 2.71 -12.50
CA MET A 72 6.02 2.46 -11.95
C MET A 72 5.10 3.66 -12.10
N ILE A 73 5.60 4.86 -11.84
CA ILE A 73 4.82 6.09 -12.00
C ILE A 73 4.43 6.28 -13.47
N GLU A 74 5.35 6.06 -14.40
CA GLU A 74 5.07 6.15 -15.84
C GLU A 74 4.03 5.12 -16.28
N ALA A 75 4.21 3.85 -15.89
CA ALA A 75 3.26 2.78 -16.16
C ALA A 75 1.88 3.10 -15.56
N MET A 76 1.82 3.50 -14.29
CA MET A 76 0.58 3.91 -13.64
C MET A 76 -0.09 5.09 -14.35
N THR A 77 0.68 6.05 -14.87
CA THR A 77 0.13 7.22 -15.57
C THR A 77 -0.59 6.83 -16.87
N LEU A 78 -0.11 5.78 -17.54
CA LEU A 78 -0.75 5.23 -18.75
C LEU A 78 -2.09 4.56 -18.45
N PHE A 79 -2.26 3.96 -17.28
CA PHE A 79 -3.50 3.27 -16.89
C PHE A 79 -4.48 4.16 -16.11
N ASP A 80 -3.99 4.93 -15.15
CA ASP A 80 -4.77 5.84 -14.31
C ASP A 80 -3.90 7.02 -13.81
N PRO A 81 -4.02 8.19 -14.47
CA PRO A 81 -3.26 9.39 -14.10
C PRO A 81 -3.52 9.89 -12.66
N GLN A 82 -4.68 9.59 -12.06
CA GLN A 82 -4.98 9.98 -10.69
C GLN A 82 -4.27 9.07 -9.69
N LEU A 83 -4.18 7.78 -9.99
CA LEU A 83 -3.45 6.81 -9.18
C LEU A 83 -1.94 7.10 -9.19
N ALA A 84 -1.38 7.44 -10.35
CA ALA A 84 0.03 7.84 -10.48
C ALA A 84 0.36 9.08 -9.64
N LYS A 85 -0.51 10.10 -9.65
CA LYS A 85 -0.37 11.30 -8.80
C LYS A 85 -0.44 10.98 -7.31
N ALA A 86 -1.28 10.04 -6.92
CA ALA A 86 -1.36 9.60 -5.52
C ALA A 86 -0.06 8.88 -5.10
N TYR A 87 0.46 7.99 -5.94
CA TYR A 87 1.72 7.28 -5.70
C TYR A 87 2.92 8.24 -5.60
N GLN A 88 3.05 9.19 -6.53
CA GLN A 88 4.07 10.26 -6.47
C GLN A 88 4.02 11.06 -5.17
N LYS A 89 2.81 11.39 -4.68
CA LYS A 89 2.66 12.10 -3.40
C LYS A 89 3.13 11.25 -2.23
N VAL A 90 2.87 9.94 -2.25
CA VAL A 90 3.32 9.02 -1.20
C VAL A 90 4.85 8.87 -1.23
N ARG A 91 5.48 8.71 -2.41
CA ARG A 91 6.95 8.61 -2.53
C ARG A 91 7.67 9.80 -1.89
N LYS A 92 7.18 11.03 -2.11
CA LYS A 92 7.75 12.25 -1.49
C LYS A 92 7.69 12.32 0.04
N TRP A 93 6.93 11.43 0.69
CA TRP A 93 6.86 11.36 2.15
C TRP A 93 7.83 10.33 2.75
N TYR A 94 8.41 9.45 1.92
CA TYR A 94 9.27 8.35 2.36
C TYR A 94 10.76 8.53 1.98
N GLY A 95 11.09 9.50 1.13
CA GLY A 95 12.47 9.93 0.84
C GLY A 95 12.78 11.24 1.57
#